data_AF-A0A1F9C5U4-F1
#
_entry.id   AF-A0A1F9C5U4-F1
#
_cell.length_a   1.000
_cell.length_b   1.000
_cell.length_c   1.000
_cell.angle_alpha   90.00
_cell.angle_beta   90.00
_cell.angle_gamma   90.00
#
_symmetry.space_group_name_H-M   'P 1'
#
loop_
_entity.id
_entity.type
_entity.pdbx_description
1 polymer ?
#
loop_
_entity_poly.entity_id
_entity_poly.type
_entity_poly.pdbx_seq_one_letter_code
_entity_poly.pdbx_strand_id
1 'polypeptide(L)' 'MLSREFRGLGVTREASDLRATDRIKAPDAIQLATAILYGATAFLTNDRIFERAKEIDILILDKLLRS' A
#
# COMPACT_ATOMS: atom_id res chain seq x y z
N MET A 1 -15.10 -21.49 -6.91
CA MET A 1 -14.55 -21.71 -5.55
C MET A 1 -13.03 -21.76 -5.63
N LEU A 2 -12.39 -20.62 -5.91
CA LEU A 2 -10.92 -20.43 -5.93
C LEU A 2 -10.55 -19.30 -4.94
N SER A 3 -11.23 -19.29 -3.79
CA SER A 3 -11.71 -18.01 -3.26
C SER A 3 -10.85 -17.33 -2.20
N ARG A 4 -9.77 -17.93 -1.67
CA ARG A 4 -8.99 -17.29 -0.58
C ARG A 4 -7.47 -17.48 -0.61
N GLU A 5 -6.94 -18.63 -1.02
CA GLU A 5 -5.48 -18.85 -0.96
C GLU A 5 -4.67 -18.02 -1.97
N PHE A 6 -5.21 -17.76 -3.17
CA PHE A 6 -4.53 -16.94 -4.19
C PHE A 6 -4.37 -15.46 -3.79
N ARG A 7 -5.18 -14.99 -2.84
CA ARG A 7 -5.21 -13.59 -2.41
C ARG A 7 -4.04 -13.19 -1.54
N GLY A 8 -3.61 -14.07 -0.62
CA GLY A 8 -2.47 -13.82 0.26
C GLY A 8 -1.14 -13.82 -0.49
N LEU A 9 -0.96 -14.79 -1.41
CA LEU A 9 0.24 -14.90 -2.23
C LEU A 9 0.46 -13.66 -3.12
N GLY A 10 -0.63 -13.13 -3.70
CA GLY A 10 -0.59 -11.89 -4.48
C GLY A 10 -0.08 -10.70 -3.65
N VAL A 11 -0.64 -10.51 -2.45
CA VAL A 11 -0.20 -9.44 -1.53
C VAL A 11 1.26 -9.61 -1.14
N THR A 12 1.71 -10.83 -0.81
CA THR A 12 3.11 -11.04 -0.41
C THR A 12 4.10 -10.80 -1.55
N ARG A 13 3.72 -11.11 -2.79
CA ARG A 13 4.55 -10.83 -3.97
C ARG A 13 4.68 -9.32 -4.18
N GLU A 14 3.54 -8.63 -4.28
CA GLU A 14 3.50 -7.19 -4.48
C GLU A 14 4.25 -6.44 -3.37
N ALA A 15 4.06 -6.83 -2.11
CA ALA A 15 4.77 -6.26 -0.98
C ALA A 15 6.29 -6.51 -1.04
N SER A 16 6.73 -7.64 -1.60
CA SER A 16 8.16 -7.92 -1.78
C SER A 16 8.77 -7.01 -2.85
N ASP A 17 8.04 -6.78 -3.94
CA ASP A 17 8.46 -5.89 -5.03
C ASP A 17 8.55 -4.44 -4.55
N LEU A 18 7.49 -3.92 -3.90
CA LEU A 18 7.47 -2.58 -3.29
C LEU A 18 8.60 -2.37 -2.28
N ARG A 19 8.92 -3.40 -1.49
CA ARG A 19 10.01 -3.33 -0.50
C ARG A 19 11.39 -3.28 -1.17
N ALA A 20 11.56 -3.96 -2.30
CA ALA A 20 12.80 -3.93 -3.07
C ALA A 20 13.03 -2.58 -3.75
N THR A 21 11.97 -1.93 -4.25
CA THR A 21 12.04 -0.63 -4.94
C THR A 21 12.12 0.54 -3.97
N ASP A 22 11.24 0.58 -2.96
CA ASP A 22 10.98 1.79 -2.17
C ASP A 22 11.62 1.77 -0.78
N ARG A 23 12.29 0.66 -0.41
CA ARG A 23 12.97 0.46 0.88
C ARG A 23 12.06 0.70 2.10
N ILE A 24 10.76 0.47 1.95
CA ILE A 24 9.77 0.55 3.03
C ILE A 24 9.79 -0.71 3.90
N LYS A 25 9.27 -0.63 5.13
CA LYS A 25 9.25 -1.80 6.04
C LYS A 25 8.24 -2.84 5.54
N ALA A 26 8.43 -4.10 5.94
CA ALA A 26 7.53 -5.18 5.52
C ALA A 26 6.04 -4.93 5.86
N PRO A 27 5.66 -4.42 7.06
CA PRO A 27 4.27 -4.09 7.35
C PRO A 27 3.70 -3.03 6.40
N ASP A 28 4.48 -1.98 6.12
CA ASP A 28 4.10 -0.87 5.22
C ASP A 28 3.87 -1.37 3.79
N ALA A 29 4.77 -2.22 3.30
CA ALA A 29 4.66 -2.83 1.98
C ALA A 29 3.43 -3.72 1.86
N ILE A 30 3.11 -4.51 2.89
CA ILE A 30 1.92 -5.37 2.92
C ILE A 30 0.64 -4.53 2.88
N GLN A 31 0.59 -3.45 3.66
CA GLN A 31 -0.58 -2.56 3.67
C GLN A 31 -0.79 -1.87 2.32
N LEU A 32 0.29 -1.33 1.72
CA LEU A 32 0.23 -0.69 0.42
C LEU A 32 -0.14 -1.67 -0.70
N ALA A 33 0.49 -2.85 -0.73
CA ALA A 33 0.17 -3.93 -1.66
C ALA A 33 -1.30 -4.35 -1.56
N THR A 34 -1.83 -4.45 -0.34
CA THR A 34 -3.24 -4.78 -0.12
C THR A 34 -4.15 -3.69 -0.70
N ALA A 35 -3.85 -2.42 -0.45
CA ALA A 35 -4.65 -1.32 -0.98
C ALA A 35 -4.65 -1.32 -2.52
N ILE A 36 -3.50 -1.50 -3.14
CA ILE A 36 -3.35 -1.56 -4.60
C ILE A 36 -4.11 -2.75 -5.19
N LEU A 37 -3.85 -3.97 -4.71
CA LEU A 37 -4.40 -5.20 -5.30
C LEU A 37 -5.92 -5.33 -5.14
N TYR A 38 -6.49 -4.70 -4.12
CA TYR A 38 -7.93 -4.72 -3.88
C TYR A 38 -8.65 -3.47 -4.40
N GLY A 39 -7.95 -2.61 -5.14
CA GLY A 39 -8.54 -1.46 -5.82
C GLY A 39 -9.05 -0.38 -4.87
N ALA A 40 -8.34 -0.16 -3.76
CA ALA A 40 -8.63 0.99 -2.90
C ALA A 40 -8.44 2.28 -3.69
N THR A 41 -9.34 3.24 -3.48
CA THR A 41 -9.26 4.54 -4.17
C THR A 41 -8.10 5.38 -3.66
N ALA A 42 -7.81 5.31 -2.36
CA ALA A 42 -6.72 6.04 -1.74
C ALA A 42 -6.15 5.30 -0.52
N PHE A 43 -4.91 5.60 -0.17
CA PHE A 43 -4.22 5.14 1.03
C PHE A 43 -4.04 6.31 2.01
N LEU A 44 -4.82 6.32 3.10
CA LEU A 44 -4.74 7.31 4.16
C LEU A 44 -3.66 6.93 5.17
N THR A 45 -2.71 7.83 5.41
CA THR A 45 -1.59 7.58 6.33
C THR A 45 -1.12 8.85 7.03
N ASN A 46 -0.44 8.66 8.17
CA ASN A 46 0.31 9.72 8.85
C ASN A 46 1.76 9.79 8.37
N ASP A 47 2.25 8.73 7.72
CA ASP A 47 3.66 8.62 7.36
C ASP A 47 3.91 9.15 5.95
N ARG A 48 4.82 10.11 5.85
CA ARG A 48 5.22 10.73 4.59
C ARG A 48 6.08 9.83 3.71
N ILE A 49 6.56 8.71 4.23
CA ILE A 49 7.32 7.73 3.45
C ILE A 49 6.55 7.24 2.22
N PHE A 50 5.21 7.21 2.29
CA PHE A 50 4.32 6.77 1.23
C PHE A 50 4.14 7.81 0.12
N GLU A 51 4.56 9.08 0.28
CA GLU A 51 4.42 10.12 -0.76
C GLU A 51 5.12 9.77 -2.09
N ARG A 52 5.97 8.74 -2.10
CA ARG A 52 6.69 8.25 -3.29
C ARG A 52 5.93 7.20 -4.08
N ALA A 53 4.92 6.56 -3.48
CA ALA A 53 4.07 5.59 -4.15
C ALA A 53 3.27 6.29 -5.26
N LYS A 54 3.16 5.64 -6.43
CA LYS A 54 2.52 6.20 -7.63
C LYS A 54 1.29 5.42 -8.07
N GLU A 55 1.09 4.25 -7.51
CA GLU A 55 0.10 3.26 -7.90
C GLU A 55 -1.28 3.52 -7.29
N ILE A 56 -1.35 4.34 -6.23
CA ILE A 56 -2.57 4.70 -5.52
C ILE A 56 -2.47 6.12 -4.96
N ASP A 57 -3.60 6.82 -4.86
CA ASP A 57 -3.65 8.16 -4.27
C ASP A 57 -3.25 8.12 -2.79
N ILE A 58 -2.27 8.94 -2.42
CA ILE A 58 -1.78 9.01 -1.04
C ILE A 58 -2.38 10.23 -0.35
N LEU A 59 -3.13 9.96 0.72
CA LEU A 59 -3.71 11.00 1.56
C LEU A 59 -2.91 11.09 2.86
N ILE A 60 -2.21 12.21 3.04
CA ILE A 60 -1.50 12.50 4.29
C ILE A 60 -2.46 13.17 5.25
N LEU A 61 -2.76 12.52 6.39
CA LEU A 61 -3.77 12.99 7.34
C LEU A 61 -3.51 14.43 7.80
N ASP A 62 -2.27 14.79 8.14
CA ASP A 62 -1.93 16.15 8.58
C ASP A 62 -2.17 17.21 7.48
N LYS A 63 -2.11 16.84 6.19
CA LYS A 63 -2.49 17.75 5.09
C LYS A 63 -4.00 17.94 5.01
N LEU A 64 -4.78 16.89 5.27
CA LEU A 64 -6.24 16.93 5.24
C LEU A 64 -6.87 17.66 6.42
N LEU A 65 -6.24 17.63 7.60
CA LEU A 65 -6.74 18.32 8.79
C LEU A 65 -6.45 19.84 8.77
N ARG A 66 -5.61 20.30 7.83
CA ARG A 66 -5.20 21.71 7.69
C ARG A 66 -5.85 22.41 6.49
N SER A 67 -6.70 21.71 5.74
CA SER A 67 -7.50 22.22 4.62
C SER A 67 -8.90 22.60 5.06
#